data_AF-A0A354DM04-F1
#
_entry.id   AF-A0A354DM04-F1
#
_cell.length_a   1.000
_cell.length_b   1.000
_cell.length_c   1.000
_cell.angle_alpha   90.00
_cell.angle_beta   90.00
_cell.angle_gamma   90.00
#
_symmetry.space_group_name_H-M   'P 1'
#
loop_
_entity.id
_entity.type
_entity.pdbx_description
1 polymer ?
#
loop_
_entity_poly.entity_id
_entity_poly.type
_entity_poly.pdbx_seq_one_letter_code
_entity_poly.pdbx_strand_id
1 'polypeptide(L)'
;FYGFVWSFSFIALCGYSIWNGNETIQTHFTFFLSAIILTQSVATAFAIFKLSIVHPKQAGDATNLAKETYIPAFIWGMVFFGQSLFVAYVIFKNYIL
;
A
#
# COMPACT_ATOMS: atom_id res chain seq x y z
N PHE A 1 -0.50 -20.30 4.93
CA PHE A 1 -1.39 -20.78 3.85
C PHE A 1 -2.18 -19.64 3.20
N TYR A 2 -2.81 -18.74 3.97
CA TYR A 2 -3.58 -17.61 3.44
C TYR A 2 -2.84 -16.77 2.39
N GLY A 3 -1.62 -16.30 2.68
CA GLY A 3 -0.83 -15.49 1.73
C GLY A 3 -0.44 -16.22 0.45
N PHE A 4 -0.27 -17.54 0.50
CA PHE A 4 0.05 -18.36 -0.67
C PHE A 4 -1.16 -18.48 -1.61
N VAL A 5 -2.33 -18.81 -1.06
CA VAL A 5 -3.60 -18.88 -1.81
C VAL A 5 -3.93 -17.51 -2.42
N TRP A 6 -3.74 -16.45 -1.64
CA TRP A 6 -3.93 -15.07 -2.10
C TRP A 6 -3.03 -14.75 -3.30
N SER A 7 -1.72 -14.93 -3.15
CA SER A 7 -0.74 -14.61 -4.21
C SER A 7 -0.98 -15.43 -5.47
N PHE A 8 -1.27 -16.73 -5.33
CA PHE A 8 -1.56 -17.60 -6.46
C PHE A 8 -2.82 -17.15 -7.22
N SER A 9 -3.85 -16.70 -6.51
CA SER A 9 -5.10 -16.18 -7.11
C SER A 9 -4.84 -14.91 -7.94
N PHE A 10 -4.02 -13.98 -7.45
CA PHE A 10 -3.65 -12.79 -8.23
C PHE A 10 -2.80 -13.13 -9.45
N ILE A 11 -1.86 -14.07 -9.34
CA ILE A 11 -1.06 -14.53 -10.48
C ILE A 11 -1.97 -15.12 -11.57
N ALA A 12 -2.92 -15.97 -11.17
CA ALA A 12 -3.89 -16.56 -12.09
C ALA A 12 -4.78 -15.51 -12.76
N LEU A 13 -5.30 -14.53 -12.00
CA LEU A 13 -6.11 -13.43 -12.52
C LEU A 13 -5.32 -12.54 -13.50
N CYS A 14 -4.09 -12.19 -13.17
CA CYS A 14 -3.21 -11.44 -14.08
C CYS A 14 -2.92 -12.23 -15.36
N GLY A 15 -2.62 -13.53 -15.26
CA GLY A 15 -2.40 -14.40 -16.41
C GLY A 15 -3.64 -14.50 -17.31
N TYR A 16 -4.82 -14.61 -16.72
CA TYR A 16 -6.09 -14.63 -17.45
C TYR A 16 -6.38 -13.30 -18.17
N SER A 17 -6.11 -12.17 -17.52
CA SER A 17 -6.27 -10.84 -18.11
C SER A 17 -5.37 -10.62 -19.33
N ILE A 18 -4.12 -11.10 -19.27
CA ILE A 18 -3.18 -11.05 -20.39
C ILE A 18 -3.62 -11.98 -21.53
N TRP A 19 -4.04 -13.20 -21.20
CA TRP A 19 -4.44 -14.20 -22.19
C TRP A 19 -5.68 -13.79 -23.01
N ASN A 20 -6.65 -13.09 -22.40
CA ASN A 20 -7.82 -12.59 -23.10
C ASN A 20 -7.50 -11.53 -24.16
N GLY A 21 -6.39 -10.79 -24.03
CA GLY A 21 -5.98 -9.75 -24.99
C GLY A 21 -6.95 -8.57 -25.15
N ASN A 22 -8.02 -8.50 -24.35
CA ASN A 22 -9.04 -7.47 -24.46
C ASN A 22 -8.65 -6.23 -23.65
N GLU A 23 -8.39 -5.13 -24.36
CA GLU A 23 -7.93 -3.87 -23.77
C GLU A 23 -8.91 -3.30 -22.73
N THR A 24 -10.22 -3.47 -22.93
CA THR A 24 -11.25 -2.99 -21.98
C THR A 24 -11.18 -3.76 -20.67
N ILE A 25 -11.04 -5.09 -20.73
CA ILE A 25 -10.91 -5.94 -19.54
C ILE A 25 -9.61 -5.61 -18.80
N GLN A 26 -8.51 -5.45 -19.53
CA GLN A 26 -7.21 -5.09 -18.94
C GLN A 26 -7.23 -3.72 -18.27
N THR A 27 -7.91 -2.75 -18.87
CA THR A 27 -8.05 -1.40 -18.31
C THR A 27 -8.82 -1.43 -16.99
N HIS A 28 -10.01 -2.04 -16.98
CA HIS A 28 -10.81 -2.15 -15.75
C HIS A 28 -10.11 -2.98 -14.66
N PHE A 29 -9.44 -4.07 -15.06
CA PHE A 29 -8.69 -4.91 -14.13
C PHE A 29 -7.50 -4.16 -13.51
N THR A 30 -6.78 -3.38 -14.31
CA THR A 30 -5.68 -2.53 -13.81
C THR A 30 -6.19 -1.49 -12.83
N PHE A 31 -7.30 -0.80 -13.13
CA PHE A 31 -7.91 0.14 -12.19
C PHE A 31 -8.32 -0.52 -10.87
N PHE A 32 -8.89 -1.73 -10.93
CA PHE A 32 -9.25 -2.50 -9.75
C PHE A 32 -8.02 -2.85 -8.90
N LEU A 33 -6.94 -3.34 -9.52
CA LEU A 33 -5.68 -3.63 -8.82
C LEU A 33 -5.07 -2.36 -8.22
N SER A 34 -5.04 -1.26 -8.96
CA SER A 34 -4.55 0.02 -8.48
C SER A 34 -5.33 0.52 -7.27
N ALA A 35 -6.66 0.36 -7.26
CA ALA A 35 -7.50 0.70 -6.10
C ALA A 35 -7.19 -0.15 -4.87
N ILE A 36 -6.96 -1.46 -5.05
CA ILE A 36 -6.54 -2.36 -3.96
C ILE A 36 -5.20 -1.93 -3.40
N ILE A 37 -4.20 -1.70 -4.27
CA ILE A 37 -2.86 -1.30 -3.86
C ILE A 37 -2.91 0.03 -3.10
N LEU A 38 -3.63 1.03 -3.64
CA LEU A 38 -3.79 2.32 -3.00
C LEU A 38 -4.39 2.18 -1.59
N THR A 39 -5.47 1.40 -1.48
CA THR A 39 -6.15 1.18 -0.18
C THR A 39 -5.23 0.47 0.81
N GLN A 40 -4.50 -0.56 0.37
CA GLN A 40 -3.52 -1.27 1.18
C GLN A 40 -2.39 -0.35 1.63
N SER A 41 -1.83 0.47 0.74
CA SER A 41 -0.76 1.42 1.06
C SER A 41 -1.18 2.47 2.09
N VAL A 42 -2.42 2.96 2.05
CA VAL A 42 -2.94 3.89 3.07
C VAL A 42 -3.20 3.16 4.39
N ALA A 43 -3.81 1.98 4.36
CA ALA A 43 -4.11 1.20 5.55
C ALA A 43 -2.86 0.76 6.31
N THR A 44 -1.82 0.29 5.61
CA THR A 44 -0.54 -0.11 6.22
C THR A 44 0.22 1.09 6.78
N ALA A 45 0.25 2.22 6.06
CA ALA A 45 0.87 3.43 6.56
C ALA A 45 0.17 3.96 7.83
N PHE A 46 -1.17 3.91 7.88
CA PHE A 46 -1.94 4.23 9.08
C PHE A 46 -1.66 3.26 10.23
N ALA A 47 -1.56 1.96 9.94
CA ALA A 47 -1.21 0.96 10.95
C ALA A 47 0.19 1.21 11.53
N ILE A 48 1.18 1.52 10.69
CA ILE A 48 2.55 1.88 11.12
C ILE A 48 2.52 3.14 11.98
N PHE A 49 1.78 4.18 11.57
CA PHE A 49 1.62 5.39 12.37
C PHE A 49 1.02 5.11 13.75
N LYS A 50 -0.10 4.37 13.81
CA LYS A 50 -0.72 3.96 15.08
C LYS A 50 0.25 3.16 15.94
N LEU A 51 0.98 2.22 15.35
CA LEU A 51 1.95 1.40 16.09
C LEU A 51 3.14 2.23 16.57
N SER A 52 3.57 3.23 15.81
CA SER A 52 4.68 4.13 16.19
C SER A 52 4.37 4.97 17.43
N ILE A 53 3.08 5.23 17.72
CA ILE A 53 2.62 5.93 18.93
C ILE A 53 2.52 4.95 20.11
N VAL A 54 1.84 3.82 19.93
CA VAL A 54 1.51 2.92 21.05
C VAL A 54 2.67 1.99 21.40
N HIS A 55 3.36 1.44 20.41
CA HIS A 55 4.45 0.48 20.56
C HIS A 55 5.62 0.80 19.60
N PRO A 56 6.38 1.90 19.84
CA PRO A 56 7.42 2.39 18.92
C PRO A 56 8.56 1.38 18.64
N LYS A 57 8.72 0.36 19.48
CA LYS A 57 9.71 -0.72 19.31
C LYS A 57 9.25 -1.84 18.38
N GLN A 58 7.98 -1.85 17.96
CA GLN A 58 7.39 -2.89 17.11
C GLN A 58 6.80 -2.31 15.81
N ALA A 59 6.99 -1.01 15.54
CA ALA A 59 6.40 -0.27 14.41
C ALA A 59 7.01 -0.60 13.04
N GLY A 60 7.52 -1.83 12.89
CA GLY A 60 8.11 -2.35 11.65
C GLY A 60 9.23 -1.45 11.13
N ASP A 61 9.04 -0.96 9.91
CA ASP A 61 10.03 -0.13 9.21
C ASP A 61 10.33 1.18 9.93
N ALA A 62 9.33 1.78 10.61
CA ALA A 62 9.56 3.01 11.39
C ALA A 62 10.49 2.78 12.58
N THR A 63 10.49 1.57 13.17
CA THR A 63 11.42 1.20 14.24
C THR A 63 12.84 1.00 13.71
N ASN A 64 12.98 0.37 12.55
CA ASN A 64 14.29 0.15 11.93
C ASN A 64 14.93 1.49 11.53
N LEU A 65 14.17 2.37 10.87
CA LEU A 65 14.64 3.71 10.53
C LEU A 65 14.97 4.53 11.78
N ALA A 66 14.20 4.40 12.86
CA ALA A 66 14.49 5.09 14.10
C ALA A 66 15.81 4.66 14.75
N LYS A 67 16.20 3.39 14.59
CA LYS A 67 17.50 2.88 15.09
C LYS A 67 18.66 3.42 14.26
N GLU A 68 18.51 3.47 12.95
CA GLU A 68 19.57 3.93 12.02
C GLU A 68 19.74 5.45 12.05
N THR A 69 18.64 6.20 12.14
CA THR A 69 18.66 7.68 12.05
C THR A 69 18.61 8.37 13.41
N TYR A 70 18.45 7.62 14.50
CA TYR A 70 18.21 8.13 15.87
C TYR A 70 16.96 9.02 16.03
N ILE A 71 16.17 9.19 14.97
CA ILE A 71 14.92 9.95 14.98
C ILE A 71 13.80 9.06 15.54
N PRO A 72 12.92 9.56 16.43
CA PRO A 72 11.83 8.76 16.99
C PRO A 72 10.94 8.10 15.92
N ALA A 73 10.56 6.84 16.14
CA ALA A 73 9.70 6.07 15.24
C ALA A 73 8.37 6.77 14.91
N PHE A 74 7.87 7.61 15.82
CA PHE A 74 6.69 8.44 15.60
C PHE A 74 6.82 9.39 14.40
N ILE A 75 7.97 10.05 14.25
CA ILE A 75 8.21 11.00 13.16
C ILE A 75 8.21 10.24 11.82
N TRP A 76 8.88 9.09 11.78
CA TRP A 76 8.88 8.23 10.60
C TRP A 76 7.48 7.69 10.26
N GLY A 77 6.72 7.25 11.26
CA GLY A 77 5.33 6.85 11.08
C GLY A 77 4.46 7.97 10.51
N MET A 78 4.65 9.21 10.98
CA MET A 78 3.95 10.39 10.48
C MET A 78 4.33 10.70 9.02
N VAL A 79 5.61 10.59 8.68
CA VAL A 79 6.09 10.77 7.30
C VAL A 79 5.47 9.72 6.38
N PHE A 80 5.51 8.44 6.75
CA PHE A 80 4.91 7.37 5.94
C PHE A 80 3.41 7.57 5.70
N PHE A 81 2.69 7.92 6.76
CA PHE A 81 1.26 8.18 6.66
C PHE A 81 0.95 9.42 5.83
N GLY A 82 1.68 10.52 6.06
CA GLY A 82 1.55 11.76 5.30
C GLY A 82 1.83 11.58 3.81
N GLN A 83 2.90 10.86 3.45
CA GLN A 83 3.23 10.52 2.06
C GLN A 83 2.14 9.66 1.42
N SER A 84 1.62 8.66 2.14
CA SER A 84 0.56 7.79 1.61
C SER A 84 -0.73 8.59 1.33
N LEU A 85 -1.12 9.49 2.23
CA LEU A 85 -2.26 10.39 2.03
C LEU A 85 -2.03 11.40 0.90
N PHE A 86 -0.84 11.97 0.80
CA PHE A 86 -0.51 12.90 -0.28
C PHE A 86 -0.62 12.24 -1.65
N VAL A 87 -0.07 11.04 -1.81
CA VAL A 87 -0.17 10.28 -3.06
C VAL A 87 -1.63 9.90 -3.35
N ALA A 88 -2.39 9.49 -2.34
CA ALA A 88 -3.82 9.23 -2.50
C ALA A 88 -4.60 10.46 -2.97
N TYR A 89 -4.31 11.64 -2.41
CA TYR A 89 -4.89 12.91 -2.84
C TYR A 89 -4.51 13.26 -4.28
N VAL A 90 -3.24 13.10 -4.66
CA VAL A 90 -2.77 13.34 -6.03
C VAL A 90 -3.47 12.40 -7.02
N ILE A 91 -3.64 11.11 -6.67
CA ILE A 91 -4.35 10.16 -7.53
C ILE A 91 -5.81 10.58 -7.69
N PHE A 92 -6.49 10.90 -6.58
CA PHE A 92 -7.90 11.28 -6.63
C PHE A 92 -8.13 12.55 -7.45
N LYS A 93 -7.23 13.54 -7.32
CA LYS A 93 -7.31 14.80 -8.05
C LYS A 93 -7.04 14.67 -9.55
N ASN A 94 -6.15 13.77 -9.97
CA ASN A 94 -5.74 13.68 -11.39
C ASN A 94 -6.51 12.63 -12.19
N TYR A 95 -7.05 11.60 -11.52
CA TYR A 95 -7.66 10.44 -12.20
C TYR A 95 -9.15 10.27 -11.92
N ILE A 96 -9.72 10.97 -10.93
CA ILE A 96 -11.13 10.81 -10.53
C ILE A 96 -11.93 12.11 -10.68
N LEU A 97 -11.36 13.23 -10.24
CA LEU A 97 -11.91 14.59 -10.44
C LEU A 97 -11.50 15.14 -11.81
#